data_AF-A0A848KDI4-F1
#
_entry.id   AF-A0A848KDI4-F1
#
_cell.length_a   1.000
_cell.length_b   1.000
_cell.length_c   1.000
_cell.angle_alpha   90.00
_cell.angle_beta   90.00
_cell.angle_gamma   90.00
#
_symmetry.space_group_name_H-M   'P 1'
#
loop_
_entity.id
_entity.type
_entity.pdbx_description
1 polymer ?
#
loop_
_entity_poly.entity_id
_entity_poly.type
_entity_poly.pdbx_seq_one_letter_code
_entity_poly.pdbx_strand_id
1 'polypeptide(L)'
;MTLYAQFGSMPDLVQAVVDEGFARLGEEFERVPRTDDPVADLGGIFAAYVANARANPDLYVVMFGSASLGGYRGTGDNILHTGRYTFDVIAEGLKRAVDAGRLDELHPTALAAQVWAALHGYMVLELAGYFRPPDAGVRNVLRPMMRNLIIGLGDSREAALQSANSWFADT
;
A
#
# COMPACT_ATOMS: atom_id res chain seq x y z
N MET A 1 33.91 2.10 -13.02
CA MET A 1 33.23 0.83 -12.72
C MET A 1 31.82 0.94 -13.28
N THR A 2 31.44 0.06 -14.19
CA THR A 2 30.13 0.12 -14.85
C THR A 2 29.06 -0.48 -13.95
N LEU A 3 27.84 0.08 -13.96
CA LEU A 3 26.69 -0.37 -13.16
C LEU A 3 26.47 -1.90 -13.25
N TYR A 4 26.67 -2.49 -14.42
CA TYR A 4 26.56 -3.94 -14.63
C TYR A 4 27.61 -4.79 -13.90
N ALA A 5 28.77 -4.23 -13.54
CA ALA A 5 29.77 -4.95 -12.76
C ALA A 5 29.36 -5.12 -11.29
N GLN A 6 28.44 -4.30 -10.78
CA GLN A 6 27.93 -4.39 -9.41
C GLN A 6 26.72 -5.34 -9.30
N PHE A 7 25.86 -5.37 -10.32
CA PHE A 7 24.62 -6.15 -10.29
C PHE A 7 24.69 -7.43 -11.12
N GLY A 8 25.68 -7.61 -11.98
CA GLY A 8 25.83 -8.79 -12.84
C GLY A 8 25.05 -8.69 -14.15
N SER A 9 23.75 -8.38 -14.10
CA SER A 9 22.90 -8.23 -15.29
C SER A 9 21.81 -7.16 -15.13
N MET A 10 21.12 -6.82 -16.23
CA MET A 10 19.95 -5.93 -16.17
C MET A 10 18.80 -6.51 -15.33
N PRO A 11 18.41 -7.81 -15.47
CA PRO A 11 17.46 -8.45 -14.55
C PRO A 11 17.80 -8.30 -13.08
N ASP A 12 19.07 -8.52 -12.72
CA ASP A 12 19.52 -8.44 -11.32
C ASP A 12 19.46 -6.99 -10.81
N LEU A 13 19.77 -6.02 -11.67
CA LEU A 13 19.57 -4.61 -11.36
C LEU A 13 18.08 -4.27 -11.16
N VAL A 14 17.18 -4.76 -12.02
CA VAL A 14 15.74 -4.54 -11.85
C VAL A 14 15.25 -5.15 -10.54
N GLN A 15 15.70 -6.36 -10.19
CA GLN A 15 15.34 -6.99 -8.93
C GLN A 15 15.83 -6.18 -7.73
N ALA A 16 17.08 -5.72 -7.74
CA ALA A 16 17.61 -4.87 -6.67
C ALA A 16 16.82 -3.56 -6.51
N VAL A 17 16.33 -2.98 -7.61
CA VAL A 17 15.46 -1.79 -7.57
C VAL A 17 14.09 -2.12 -6.97
N VAL A 18 13.51 -3.27 -7.33
CA VAL A 18 12.25 -3.74 -6.73
C VAL A 18 12.42 -3.96 -5.22
N ASP A 19 13.52 -4.60 -4.82
CA ASP A 19 13.85 -4.88 -3.42
C ASP A 19 14.01 -3.59 -2.61
N GLU A 20 14.76 -2.63 -3.12
CA GLU A 20 14.90 -1.30 -2.53
C GLU A 20 13.56 -0.57 -2.38
N GLY A 21 12.69 -0.66 -3.40
CA GLY A 21 11.38 -0.03 -3.37
C GLY A 21 10.47 -0.57 -2.26
N PHE A 22 10.45 -1.90 -2.09
CA PHE A 22 9.68 -2.53 -1.01
C PHE A 22 10.33 -2.33 0.36
N ALA A 23 11.66 -2.26 0.46
CA ALA A 23 12.35 -1.94 1.70
C ALA A 23 11.96 -0.56 2.22
N ARG A 24 12.00 0.47 1.35
CA ARG A 24 11.55 1.83 1.69
C ARG A 24 10.09 1.88 2.14
N LEU A 25 9.21 1.17 1.43
CA LEU A 25 7.80 1.10 1.82
C LEU A 25 7.63 0.41 3.19
N GLY A 26 8.40 -0.65 3.46
CA GLY A 26 8.44 -1.32 4.77
C GLY A 26 8.87 -0.38 5.88
N GLU A 27 9.90 0.44 5.68
CA GLU A 27 10.34 1.44 6.65
C GLU A 27 9.26 2.48 6.97
N GLU A 28 8.48 2.91 5.97
CA GLU A 28 7.35 3.83 6.21
C GLU A 28 6.25 3.16 7.04
N PHE A 29 5.99 1.87 6.81
CA PHE A 29 5.01 1.11 7.59
C PHE A 29 5.44 0.93 9.05
N GLU A 30 6.72 0.70 9.31
CA GLU A 30 7.27 0.55 10.66
C GLU A 30 7.13 1.83 11.50
N ARG A 31 7.02 3.00 10.85
CA ARG A 31 6.81 4.29 11.54
C ARG A 31 5.36 4.52 11.94
N VAL A 32 4.41 3.71 11.47
CA VAL A 32 2.99 3.86 11.81
C VAL A 32 2.77 3.43 13.27
N PRO A 33 2.27 4.32 14.15
CA PRO A 33 1.99 3.96 15.53
C PRO A 33 0.92 2.87 15.61
N ARG A 34 1.11 1.93 16.54
CA ARG A 34 0.08 0.94 16.90
C ARG A 34 -0.71 1.45 18.10
N THR A 35 -2.03 1.49 17.98
CA THR A 35 -2.96 1.94 19.01
C THR A 35 -3.98 0.86 19.34
N ASP A 36 -4.90 1.13 20.27
CA ASP A 36 -6.00 0.21 20.59
C ASP A 36 -7.12 0.21 19.53
N ASP A 37 -7.07 1.12 18.54
CA ASP A 37 -7.99 1.16 17.42
C ASP A 37 -7.31 0.66 16.13
N PRO A 38 -7.40 -0.65 15.81
CA PRO A 38 -6.71 -1.22 14.64
C PRO A 38 -7.21 -0.65 13.31
N VAL A 39 -8.44 -0.14 13.26
CA VAL A 39 -8.99 0.51 12.05
C VAL A 39 -8.39 1.91 11.87
N ALA A 40 -8.10 2.62 12.96
CA ALA A 40 -7.34 3.87 12.90
C ALA A 40 -5.90 3.62 12.44
N ASP A 41 -5.23 2.59 12.99
CA ASP A 41 -3.87 2.19 12.62
C ASP A 41 -3.76 1.89 11.12
N LEU A 42 -4.74 1.18 10.54
CA LEU A 42 -4.82 0.91 9.10
C LEU A 42 -4.80 2.19 8.26
N GLY A 43 -5.44 3.26 8.73
CA GLY A 43 -5.38 4.57 8.07
C GLY A 43 -3.98 5.16 8.00
N GLY A 44 -3.17 4.95 9.04
CA GLY A 44 -1.75 5.32 9.04
C GLY A 44 -0.96 4.54 7.99
N ILE A 45 -1.22 3.24 7.88
CA ILE A 45 -0.61 2.38 6.83
C ILE A 45 -1.03 2.86 5.43
N PHE A 46 -2.30 3.22 5.23
CA PHE A 46 -2.78 3.74 3.95
C PHE A 46 -2.12 5.07 3.59
N ALA A 47 -1.96 5.97 4.57
CA ALA A 47 -1.29 7.25 4.38
C ALA A 47 0.20 7.06 4.04
N ALA A 48 0.90 6.16 4.75
CA ALA A 48 2.28 5.81 4.47
C ALA A 48 2.46 5.24 3.06
N TYR A 49 1.55 4.37 2.61
CA TYR A 49 1.56 3.83 1.24
C TYR A 49 1.45 4.94 0.19
N VAL A 50 0.49 5.86 0.37
CA VAL A 50 0.26 7.00 -0.53
C VAL A 50 1.46 7.94 -0.54
N ALA A 51 1.99 8.30 0.63
CA ALA A 51 3.13 9.18 0.76
C ALA A 51 4.38 8.60 0.08
N ASN A 52 4.68 7.32 0.30
CA ASN A 52 5.81 6.64 -0.33
C ASN A 52 5.69 6.63 -1.86
N ALA A 53 4.50 6.33 -2.38
CA ALA A 53 4.25 6.28 -3.82
C ALA A 53 4.36 7.68 -4.47
N ARG A 54 3.88 8.74 -3.81
CA ARG A 54 4.01 10.13 -4.27
C ARG A 54 5.46 10.63 -4.22
N ALA A 55 6.22 10.24 -3.19
CA ALA A 55 7.62 10.62 -3.04
C ALA A 55 8.53 9.91 -4.05
N ASN A 56 8.16 8.69 -4.48
CA ASN A 56 8.97 7.84 -5.34
C ASN A 56 8.16 7.28 -6.55
N PRO A 57 7.60 8.13 -7.43
CA PRO A 57 6.66 7.69 -8.47
C PRO A 57 7.29 6.75 -9.51
N ASP A 58 8.55 7.01 -9.90
CA ASP A 58 9.28 6.16 -10.86
C ASP A 58 9.63 4.79 -10.25
N LEU A 59 9.96 4.76 -8.96
CA LEU A 59 10.23 3.52 -8.24
C LEU A 59 8.95 2.70 -8.08
N TYR A 60 7.84 3.36 -7.76
CA TYR A 60 6.53 2.73 -7.60
C TYR A 60 6.10 1.96 -8.85
N VAL A 61 6.23 2.55 -10.04
CA VAL A 61 5.85 1.87 -11.29
C VAL A 61 6.76 0.68 -11.62
N VAL A 62 8.02 0.69 -11.18
CA VAL A 62 8.95 -0.45 -11.34
C VAL A 62 8.63 -1.55 -10.33
N MET A 63 8.40 -1.22 -9.05
CA MET A 63 8.07 -2.18 -7.98
C MET A 63 6.92 -3.13 -8.37
N PHE A 64 5.89 -2.57 -9.00
CA PHE A 64 4.69 -3.31 -9.40
C PHE A 64 4.71 -3.76 -10.86
N GLY A 65 5.85 -3.63 -11.54
CA GLY A 65 6.02 -4.04 -12.93
C GLY A 65 5.08 -3.32 -13.91
N SER A 66 4.59 -2.12 -13.56
CA SER A 66 3.81 -1.27 -14.48
C SER A 66 4.71 -0.55 -15.50
N ALA A 67 6.01 -0.48 -15.24
CA ALA A 67 7.03 0.00 -16.15
C ALA A 67 8.14 -1.06 -16.36
N SER A 68 8.83 -0.98 -17.50
CA SER A 68 10.04 -1.78 -17.77
C SER A 68 11.28 -0.92 -17.58
N LEU A 69 12.29 -1.43 -16.88
CA LEU A 69 13.61 -0.81 -16.76
C LEU A 69 14.59 -1.51 -17.72
N GLY A 70 15.13 -0.78 -18.69
CA GLY A 70 16.07 -1.34 -19.66
C GLY A 70 15.49 -2.47 -20.54
N GLY A 71 14.17 -2.45 -20.79
CA GLY A 71 13.46 -3.52 -21.50
C GLY A 71 13.09 -4.74 -20.65
N TYR A 72 13.48 -4.75 -19.37
CA TYR A 72 13.12 -5.79 -18.41
C TYR A 72 12.00 -5.34 -17.49
N ARG A 73 11.07 -6.24 -17.26
CA ARG A 73 9.96 -6.06 -16.31
C ARG A 73 10.07 -7.22 -15.32
N GLY A 74 10.06 -6.93 -14.02
CA GLY A 74 9.96 -8.01 -13.05
C GLY A 74 8.69 -8.82 -13.33
N THR A 75 8.79 -10.15 -13.30
CA THR A 75 7.65 -11.05 -13.51
C THR A 75 7.66 -12.15 -12.45
N GLY A 76 6.47 -12.69 -12.15
CA GLY A 76 6.32 -13.92 -11.37
C GLY A 76 6.75 -13.84 -9.90
N ASP A 77 7.29 -14.97 -9.42
CA ASP A 77 7.58 -15.27 -8.00
C ASP A 77 8.54 -14.28 -7.32
N ASN A 78 9.40 -13.60 -8.09
CA ASN A 78 10.40 -12.69 -7.55
C ASN A 78 9.80 -11.37 -7.01
N ILE A 79 8.76 -10.81 -7.66
CA ILE A 79 8.03 -9.66 -7.11
C ILE A 79 7.17 -10.10 -5.91
N LEU A 80 6.61 -11.31 -6.00
CA LEU A 80 5.75 -11.87 -4.96
C LEU A 80 6.51 -12.14 -3.65
N HIS A 81 7.81 -12.47 -3.71
CA HIS A 81 8.62 -12.72 -2.52
C HIS A 81 8.90 -11.43 -1.72
N THR A 82 9.37 -10.37 -2.39
CA THR A 82 9.73 -9.10 -1.73
C THR A 82 8.50 -8.28 -1.34
N GLY A 83 7.47 -8.23 -2.19
CA GLY A 83 6.21 -7.54 -1.87
C GLY A 83 5.41 -8.20 -0.73
N ARG A 84 5.74 -9.45 -0.39
CA ARG A 84 5.07 -10.23 0.65
C ARG A 84 5.15 -9.56 2.02
N TYR A 85 6.28 -8.97 2.38
CA TYR A 85 6.44 -8.32 3.68
C TYR A 85 5.48 -7.13 3.85
N THR A 86 5.41 -6.25 2.85
CA THR A 86 4.50 -5.10 2.88
C THR A 86 3.02 -5.52 2.83
N PHE A 87 2.71 -6.62 2.16
CA PHE A 87 1.38 -7.21 2.18
C PHE A 87 1.03 -7.80 3.56
N ASP A 88 2.00 -8.49 4.19
CA ASP A 88 1.84 -9.11 5.50
C ASP A 88 1.55 -8.06 6.59
N VAL A 89 2.12 -6.85 6.51
CA VAL A 89 1.79 -5.73 7.42
C VAL A 89 0.30 -5.35 7.34
N ILE A 90 -0.26 -5.23 6.13
CA ILE A 90 -1.69 -4.92 5.97
C ILE A 90 -2.55 -6.09 6.44
N ALA A 91 -2.14 -7.33 6.15
CA ALA A 91 -2.82 -8.52 6.64
C ALA A 91 -2.80 -8.60 8.18
N GLU A 92 -1.72 -8.21 8.84
CA GLU A 92 -1.63 -8.14 10.30
C GLU A 92 -2.58 -7.07 10.87
N GLY A 93 -2.60 -5.87 10.28
CA GLY A 93 -3.53 -4.81 10.69
C GLY A 93 -5.00 -5.24 10.56
N LEU A 94 -5.35 -5.92 9.47
CA LEU A 94 -6.69 -6.47 9.25
C LEU A 94 -7.01 -7.61 10.21
N LYS A 95 -6.04 -8.49 10.49
CA LYS A 95 -6.19 -9.53 11.52
C LYS A 95 -6.51 -8.92 12.88
N ARG A 96 -5.82 -7.84 13.29
CA ARG A 96 -6.14 -7.15 14.56
C ARG A 96 -7.56 -6.58 14.58
N ALA A 97 -8.04 -6.06 13.45
CA ALA A 97 -9.39 -5.57 13.34
C ALA A 97 -10.42 -6.71 13.45
N VAL A 98 -10.16 -7.87 12.86
CA VAL A 98 -10.97 -9.10 13.06
C VAL A 98 -10.94 -9.53 14.53
N ASP A 99 -9.75 -9.64 15.13
CA ASP A 99 -9.59 -10.06 16.54
C ASP A 99 -10.29 -9.09 17.52
N ALA A 100 -10.38 -7.81 17.17
CA ALA A 100 -11.11 -6.79 17.92
C ALA A 100 -12.63 -6.78 17.67
N GLY A 101 -13.15 -7.72 16.85
CA GLY A 101 -14.56 -7.77 16.46
C GLY A 101 -15.01 -6.60 15.59
N ARG A 102 -14.06 -5.90 14.95
CA ARG A 102 -14.33 -4.75 14.08
C ARG A 102 -14.55 -5.16 12.63
N LEU A 103 -14.17 -6.37 12.21
CA LEU A 103 -14.39 -6.89 10.87
C LEU A 103 -14.93 -8.32 10.94
N ASP A 104 -15.59 -8.76 9.87
CA ASP A 104 -16.10 -10.14 9.76
C ASP A 104 -14.95 -11.16 9.81
N GLU A 105 -15.24 -12.37 10.31
CA GLU A 105 -14.30 -13.50 10.32
C GLU A 105 -14.04 -14.04 8.91
N LEU A 106 -13.25 -13.29 8.16
CA LEU A 106 -12.75 -13.63 6.84
C LEU A 106 -11.25 -13.88 6.89
N HIS A 107 -10.75 -14.68 5.94
CA HIS A 107 -9.33 -14.98 5.86
C HIS A 107 -8.52 -13.66 5.70
N PRO A 108 -7.59 -13.31 6.61
CA PRO A 108 -6.92 -12.00 6.61
C PRO A 108 -6.22 -11.67 5.28
N THR A 109 -5.65 -12.67 4.61
CA THR A 109 -5.07 -12.53 3.26
C THR A 109 -6.09 -12.08 2.21
N ALA A 110 -7.34 -12.54 2.27
CA ALA A 110 -8.38 -12.14 1.33
C ALA A 110 -8.84 -10.69 1.59
N LEU A 111 -8.90 -10.28 2.86
CA LEU A 111 -9.14 -8.87 3.24
C LEU A 111 -8.00 -7.98 2.75
N ALA A 112 -6.76 -8.41 2.98
CA ALA A 112 -5.56 -7.68 2.59
C ALA A 112 -5.47 -7.50 1.07
N ALA A 113 -5.81 -8.53 0.30
CA ALA A 113 -5.85 -8.45 -1.15
C ALA A 113 -6.85 -7.39 -1.67
N GLN A 114 -8.02 -7.25 -1.03
CA GLN A 114 -9.00 -6.24 -1.41
C GLN A 114 -8.53 -4.82 -1.09
N VAL A 115 -7.99 -4.62 0.13
CA VAL A 115 -7.41 -3.35 0.56
C VAL A 115 -6.22 -2.95 -0.32
N TRP A 116 -5.32 -3.89 -0.59
CA TRP A 116 -4.16 -3.69 -1.46
C TRP A 116 -4.57 -3.33 -2.88
N ALA A 117 -5.53 -4.05 -3.47
CA ALA A 117 -6.03 -3.74 -4.80
C ALA A 117 -6.64 -2.34 -4.89
N ALA A 118 -7.39 -1.91 -3.86
CA ALA A 118 -7.99 -0.58 -3.80
C ALA A 118 -6.92 0.53 -3.73
N LEU A 119 -5.94 0.39 -2.82
CA LEU A 119 -4.83 1.34 -2.69
C LEU A 119 -3.98 1.41 -3.96
N HIS A 120 -3.62 0.24 -4.51
CA HIS A 120 -2.80 0.15 -5.70
C HIS A 120 -3.50 0.78 -6.91
N GLY A 121 -4.77 0.45 -7.13
CA GLY A 121 -5.58 1.02 -8.21
C GLY A 121 -5.77 2.54 -8.08
N TYR A 122 -5.98 3.03 -6.86
CA TYR A 122 -6.02 4.48 -6.60
C TYR A 122 -4.70 5.15 -7.00
N MET A 123 -3.57 4.63 -6.53
CA MET A 123 -2.26 5.24 -6.80
C MET A 123 -1.89 5.23 -8.27
N VAL A 124 -2.21 4.16 -9.02
CA VAL A 124 -1.99 4.13 -10.47
C VAL A 124 -2.73 5.28 -11.17
N LEU A 125 -3.99 5.53 -10.79
CA LEU A 125 -4.80 6.62 -11.35
C LEU A 125 -4.34 8.00 -10.87
N GLU A 126 -3.95 8.13 -9.60
CA GLU A 126 -3.42 9.38 -9.05
C GLU A 126 -2.12 9.80 -9.74
N LEU A 127 -1.16 8.89 -9.86
CA LEU A 127 0.14 9.14 -10.50
C LEU A 127 -0.01 9.44 -12.01
N ALA A 128 -1.02 8.86 -12.66
CA ALA A 128 -1.39 9.21 -14.04
C ALA A 128 -2.12 10.57 -14.16
N GLY A 129 -2.45 11.22 -13.05
CA GLY A 129 -3.00 12.58 -13.02
C GLY A 129 -4.52 12.67 -13.12
N TYR A 130 -5.26 11.59 -12.90
CA TYR A 130 -6.73 11.56 -13.02
C TYR A 130 -7.46 12.34 -11.90
N PHE A 131 -6.80 12.58 -10.76
CA PHE A 131 -7.44 13.15 -9.57
C PHE A 131 -6.92 14.55 -9.18
N ARG A 132 -6.68 15.41 -10.17
CA ARG A 132 -6.15 16.77 -9.90
C ARG A 132 -7.22 17.72 -9.35
N PRO A 133 -6.86 18.62 -8.40
CA PRO A 133 -5.58 18.69 -7.68
C PRO A 133 -5.42 17.52 -6.68
N PRO A 134 -4.20 17.07 -6.35
CA PRO A 134 -3.94 15.82 -5.60
C PRO A 134 -4.75 15.64 -4.31
N ASP A 135 -4.94 16.73 -3.55
CA ASP A 135 -5.67 16.74 -2.28
C ASP A 135 -7.17 16.47 -2.47
N ALA A 136 -7.70 16.73 -3.67
CA ALA A 136 -9.04 16.36 -4.05
C ALA A 136 -9.18 14.84 -4.23
N GLY A 137 -8.12 14.14 -4.66
CA GLY A 137 -8.11 12.69 -4.81
C GLY A 137 -8.30 11.95 -3.49
N VAL A 138 -7.47 12.29 -2.49
CA VAL A 138 -7.56 11.62 -1.17
C VAL A 138 -8.91 11.91 -0.51
N ARG A 139 -9.33 13.18 -0.52
CA ARG A 139 -10.56 13.61 0.12
C ARG A 139 -11.82 13.05 -0.55
N ASN A 140 -11.88 13.07 -1.88
CA ASN A 140 -13.12 12.75 -2.61
C ASN A 140 -13.17 11.31 -3.09
N VAL A 141 -12.03 10.62 -3.21
CA VAL A 141 -11.94 9.26 -3.76
C VAL A 141 -11.40 8.29 -2.73
N LEU A 142 -10.13 8.42 -2.31
CA LEU A 142 -9.47 7.38 -1.50
C LEU A 142 -10.13 7.21 -0.14
N ARG A 143 -10.27 8.27 0.66
CA ARG A 143 -10.85 8.18 2.01
C ARG A 143 -12.29 7.65 1.99
N PRO A 144 -13.20 8.13 1.13
CA PRO A 144 -14.53 7.54 0.99
C PRO A 144 -14.49 6.07 0.53
N MET A 145 -13.62 5.71 -0.41
CA MET A 145 -13.48 4.35 -0.92
C MET A 145 -13.00 3.39 0.18
N MET A 146 -11.95 3.74 0.91
CA MET A 146 -11.42 2.92 2.00
C MET A 146 -12.42 2.77 3.14
N ARG A 147 -13.17 3.83 3.47
CA ARG A 147 -14.27 3.74 4.44
C ARG A 147 -15.35 2.77 3.99
N ASN A 148 -15.80 2.89 2.75
CA ASN A 148 -16.83 2.01 2.22
C ASN A 148 -16.36 0.56 2.21
N LEU A 149 -15.08 0.33 1.89
CA LEU A 149 -14.47 -0.99 1.93
C LEU A 149 -14.48 -1.54 3.36
N ILE A 150 -13.95 -0.82 4.35
CA ILE A 150 -13.91 -1.29 5.75
C ILE A 150 -15.31 -1.57 6.31
N ILE A 151 -16.31 -0.73 6.00
CA ILE A 151 -17.70 -0.99 6.38
C ILE A 151 -18.24 -2.25 5.69
N GLY A 152 -17.94 -2.42 4.39
CA GLY A 152 -18.32 -3.61 3.63
C GLY A 152 -17.64 -4.90 4.07
N LEU A 153 -16.51 -4.79 4.79
CA LEU A 153 -15.76 -5.90 5.37
C LEU A 153 -16.22 -6.24 6.81
N GLY A 154 -17.24 -5.56 7.34
CA GLY A 154 -17.90 -5.92 8.60
C GLY A 154 -17.88 -4.85 9.69
N ASP A 155 -17.13 -3.75 9.53
CA ASP A 155 -17.11 -2.71 10.56
C ASP A 155 -18.43 -1.94 10.63
N SER A 156 -18.81 -1.56 11.84
CA SER A 156 -19.97 -0.69 12.03
C SER A 156 -19.70 0.68 11.39
N ARG A 157 -20.71 1.25 10.75
CA ARG A 157 -20.59 2.57 10.12
C ARG A 157 -20.12 3.64 11.09
N GLU A 158 -20.62 3.62 12.33
CA GLU A 158 -20.25 4.59 13.36
C GLU A 158 -18.78 4.47 13.76
N ALA A 159 -18.32 3.26 14.12
CA ALA A 159 -16.94 3.04 14.54
C ALA A 159 -15.95 3.29 13.38
N ALA A 160 -16.26 2.84 12.17
CA ALA A 160 -15.43 3.09 10.99
C ALA A 160 -15.28 4.59 10.69
N LEU A 161 -16.36 5.37 10.83
CA LEU A 161 -16.31 6.83 10.66
C LEU A 161 -15.48 7.51 11.74
N GLN A 162 -15.59 7.05 12.98
CA GLN A 162 -14.81 7.57 14.10
C GLN A 162 -13.31 7.32 13.89
N SER A 163 -12.92 6.08 13.56
CA SER A 163 -11.54 5.72 13.25
C SER A 163 -11.01 6.50 12.04
N ALA A 164 -11.85 6.70 11.01
CA ALA A 164 -11.47 7.42 9.80
C ALA A 164 -11.27 8.93 10.00
N ASN A 165 -11.49 9.48 11.19
CA ASN A 165 -11.18 10.89 11.49
C ASN A 165 -9.68 11.17 11.56
N SER A 166 -8.87 10.18 11.93
CA SER A 166 -7.40 10.31 11.94
C SER A 166 -6.77 10.03 10.58
N TRP A 167 -7.52 9.45 9.64
CA TRP A 167 -6.98 9.03 8.35
C TRP A 167 -6.59 10.22 7.49
N PHE A 168 -5.37 10.18 6.96
CA PHE A 168 -4.82 11.18 6.05
C PHE A 168 -4.78 12.60 6.63
N ALA A 169 -4.62 12.74 7.95
CA ALA A 169 -4.64 14.04 8.64
C ALA A 169 -3.57 15.03 8.11
N ASP A 170 -2.46 14.52 7.57
CA ASP A 170 -1.31 15.30 7.08
C ASP A 170 -1.09 15.19 5.55
N THR A 171 -2.07 14.72 4.76
CA THR A 171 -1.89 14.35 3.32
C THR A 171 -2.73 15.13 2.32
#